data_AF-A0A9X2KUB3-F1
#
_entry.id   AF-A0A9X2KUB3-F1
#
_cell.length_a   1.000
_cell.length_b   1.000
_cell.length_c   1.000
_cell.angle_alpha   90.00
_cell.angle_beta   90.00
_cell.angle_gamma   90.00
#
_symmetry.space_group_name_H-M   'P 1'
#
loop_
_entity.id
_entity.type
_entity.pdbx_description
1 polymer ?
#
loop_
_entity_poly.entity_id
_entity_poly.type
_entity_poly.pdbx_seq_one_letter_code
_entity_poly.pdbx_strand_id
1 'polypeptide(L)'
;MEFKPYMVVVLIMAVLGLSWPVVNTLMQIEPPKSEDPSGSVESLTSYSLTEPAGLSVSSVDTFQRSSASAEREKRSQSVSSSLSAEEFVERKREDVWQDQHGNFRSEAYLDEQSQWQRIIADGPIYYPNQWQLLESFQGCSAAGYYVDSQTRVALIDVHGGQTKVFYYICSVDEVTGEYVFLSVDPVDHLSASVKSEGE
;
A
#
# COMPACT_ATOMS: atom_id res chain seq x y z
N MET A 1 3.85 43.13 -5.84
CA MET A 1 4.03 41.87 -6.62
C MET A 1 2.82 41.01 -6.32
N GLU A 2 1.93 40.82 -7.27
CA GLU A 2 0.77 39.95 -7.11
C GLU A 2 1.21 38.51 -7.37
N PHE A 3 1.11 37.66 -6.34
CA PHE A 3 1.40 36.23 -6.48
C PHE A 3 0.20 35.55 -7.14
N LYS A 4 0.44 34.94 -8.30
CA LYS A 4 -0.57 34.13 -8.98
C LYS A 4 -0.91 32.91 -8.11
N PRO A 5 -2.18 32.48 -8.04
CA PRO A 5 -2.66 31.49 -7.08
C PRO A 5 -1.92 30.14 -7.15
N TYR A 6 -1.41 29.76 -8.32
CA TYR A 6 -0.63 28.53 -8.47
C TYR A 6 0.73 28.56 -7.75
N MET A 7 1.33 29.74 -7.53
CA MET A 7 2.59 29.83 -6.78
C MET A 7 2.39 29.63 -5.27
N VAL A 8 1.22 29.97 -4.75
CA VAL A 8 0.87 29.72 -3.34
C VAL A 8 0.71 28.21 -3.10
N VAL A 9 0.06 27.50 -4.03
CA VAL A 9 -0.10 26.05 -3.96
C VAL A 9 1.25 25.35 -4.00
N VAL A 10 2.14 25.72 -4.93
CA VAL A 10 3.50 25.14 -5.03
C VAL A 10 4.33 25.41 -3.78
N LEU A 11 4.20 26.58 -3.16
CA LEU A 11 4.89 26.92 -1.92
C LEU A 11 4.39 26.06 -0.74
N ILE A 12 3.07 25.86 -0.64
CA ILE A 12 2.46 25.00 0.39
C ILE A 12 2.89 23.53 0.19
N MET A 13 2.98 23.06 -1.05
CA MET A 13 3.41 21.69 -1.36
C MET A 13 4.88 21.44 -0.97
N ALA A 14 5.74 22.43 -1.23
CA ALA A 14 7.15 22.36 -0.88
C ALA A 14 7.40 22.42 0.63
N VAL A 15 6.59 23.19 1.36
CA VAL A 15 6.70 23.31 2.83
C VAL A 15 6.15 22.07 3.56
N LEU A 16 5.17 21.38 2.98
CA LEU A 16 4.54 20.20 3.59
C LEU A 16 5.15 18.85 3.15
N GLY A 17 6.20 18.86 2.32
CA GLY A 17 6.87 17.62 1.88
C GLY A 17 5.97 16.64 1.12
N LEU A 18 4.84 17.09 0.57
CA LEU A 18 3.86 16.21 -0.06
C LEU A 18 4.36 15.76 -1.43
N SER A 19 4.56 14.45 -1.57
CA SER A 19 4.87 13.85 -2.86
C SER A 19 3.67 14.00 -3.83
N TRP A 20 3.96 14.16 -5.12
CA TRP A 20 2.99 14.32 -6.20
C TRP A 20 1.76 13.37 -6.14
N PRO A 21 1.87 12.09 -5.72
CA PRO A 21 0.69 11.22 -5.59
C PRO A 21 -0.30 11.67 -4.50
N VAL A 22 0.14 12.28 -3.40
CA VAL A 22 -0.76 12.75 -2.31
C VAL A 22 -1.63 13.92 -2.77
N VAL A 23 -1.08 14.74 -3.65
CA VAL A 23 -1.74 15.94 -4.19
C VAL A 23 -2.82 15.57 -5.19
N ASN A 24 -2.57 14.54 -6.00
CA ASN A 24 -3.55 14.03 -6.96
C ASN A 24 -4.79 13.46 -6.26
N THR A 25 -4.62 12.86 -5.08
CA THR A 25 -5.73 12.36 -4.25
C THR A 25 -6.53 13.51 -3.65
N LEU A 26 -5.88 14.59 -3.20
CA LEU A 26 -6.57 15.75 -2.63
C LEU A 26 -7.33 16.58 -3.67
N MET A 27 -6.89 16.62 -4.92
CA MET A 27 -7.61 17.33 -5.99
C MET A 27 -8.88 16.61 -6.47
N GLN A 28 -9.09 15.34 -6.10
CA GLN A 28 -10.29 14.57 -6.47
C GLN A 28 -11.40 14.65 -5.42
N ILE A 29 -11.15 15.28 -4.26
CA ILE A 29 -12.17 15.47 -3.24
C ILE A 29 -12.89 16.78 -3.56
N GLU A 30 -14.08 16.67 -4.17
CA GLU A 30 -14.96 17.82 -4.32
C GLU A 30 -15.29 18.39 -2.93
N PRO A 31 -15.11 19.70 -2.70
CA PRO A 31 -15.48 20.29 -1.43
C PRO A 31 -17.01 20.23 -1.26
N PRO A 32 -17.52 19.85 -0.08
CA PRO A 32 -18.94 19.89 0.18
C PRO A 32 -19.44 21.33 0.04
N LYS A 33 -20.52 21.47 -0.73
CA LYS A 33 -21.20 22.74 -0.97
C LYS A 33 -21.72 23.29 0.36
N SER A 34 -21.18 24.42 0.78
CA SER A 34 -21.56 25.11 2.02
C SER A 34 -22.98 25.66 1.92
N GLU A 35 -23.86 25.24 2.83
CA GLU A 35 -25.04 26.01 3.23
C GLU A 35 -24.82 26.57 4.64
N ASP A 36 -25.05 27.88 4.76
CA ASP A 36 -24.88 28.69 5.97
C ASP A 36 -25.99 28.45 7.02
N PRO A 37 -25.81 28.92 8.27
CA PRO A 37 -26.35 28.26 9.45
C PRO A 37 -27.68 28.85 9.92
N SER A 38 -28.60 27.99 10.34
CA SER A 38 -29.74 28.37 11.16
C SER A 38 -30.36 27.14 11.82
N GLY A 39 -30.32 27.08 13.16
CA GLY A 39 -31.33 26.32 13.92
C GLY A 39 -30.79 25.39 15.01
N SER A 40 -31.15 25.76 16.23
CA SER A 40 -31.03 25.07 17.51
C SER A 40 -31.43 23.57 17.56
N VAL A 41 -30.64 22.82 18.35
CA VAL A 41 -31.00 21.83 19.38
C VAL A 41 -32.20 20.89 19.10
N GLU A 42 -31.95 19.58 18.99
CA GLU A 42 -32.47 18.57 19.94
C GLU A 42 -31.91 17.16 19.66
N SER A 43 -31.77 16.41 20.75
CA SER A 43 -31.32 15.03 20.87
C SER A 43 -32.41 14.07 20.44
N LEU A 44 -32.08 13.02 19.67
CA LEU A 44 -32.40 11.60 19.91
C LEU A 44 -32.43 10.74 18.62
N THR A 45 -31.67 9.64 18.69
CA THR A 45 -31.91 8.30 18.11
C THR A 45 -32.02 8.05 16.59
N SER A 46 -31.45 6.87 16.27
CA SER A 46 -31.83 5.92 15.22
C SER A 46 -31.59 6.30 13.77
N TYR A 47 -30.48 5.79 13.23
CA TYR A 47 -30.29 5.67 11.79
C TYR A 47 -31.00 4.42 11.27
N SER A 48 -32.11 4.63 10.57
CA SER A 48 -32.64 3.70 9.57
C SER A 48 -33.22 4.53 8.43
N LEU A 49 -32.49 4.61 7.33
CA LEU A 49 -32.99 5.04 6.01
C LEU A 49 -31.94 4.63 4.97
N THR A 50 -32.18 4.35 3.70
CA THR A 50 -33.33 3.91 2.87
C THR A 50 -32.71 3.75 1.49
N GLU A 51 -33.19 2.78 0.71
CA GLU A 51 -32.89 2.63 -0.72
C GLU A 51 -33.14 3.92 -1.51
N PRO A 52 -32.52 4.05 -2.70
CA PRO A 52 -33.23 4.61 -3.84
C PRO A 52 -33.53 3.51 -4.87
N ALA A 53 -34.83 3.34 -5.12
CA ALA A 53 -35.39 2.62 -6.25
C ALA A 53 -35.45 3.50 -7.50
N GLY A 54 -35.44 2.84 -8.66
CA GLY A 54 -35.85 3.37 -9.98
C GLY A 54 -34.76 3.17 -11.03
N LEU A 55 -34.95 2.52 -12.18
CA LEU A 55 -36.16 2.19 -12.94
C LEU A 55 -35.90 0.98 -13.87
N SER A 56 -36.88 0.09 -13.95
CA SER A 56 -36.99 -1.05 -14.88
C SER A 56 -37.24 -0.63 -16.32
N VAL A 57 -36.80 -1.45 -17.30
CA VAL A 57 -37.58 -1.72 -18.53
C VAL A 57 -37.43 -3.20 -18.96
N SER A 58 -38.58 -3.86 -19.01
CA SER A 58 -38.94 -5.17 -19.57
C SER A 58 -38.76 -5.18 -21.11
N SER A 59 -38.54 -6.25 -21.86
CA SER A 59 -39.34 -7.47 -22.00
C SER A 59 -38.64 -8.44 -22.95
N VAL A 60 -38.92 -9.72 -22.70
CA VAL A 60 -38.75 -10.89 -23.56
C VAL A 60 -39.28 -10.68 -24.98
N ASP A 61 -38.60 -11.21 -25.99
CA ASP A 61 -39.30 -11.85 -27.11
C ASP A 61 -38.51 -13.03 -27.74
N THR A 62 -39.15 -14.20 -27.62
CA THR A 62 -39.33 -15.26 -28.62
C THR A 62 -38.16 -15.98 -29.30
N PHE A 63 -38.16 -17.30 -29.04
CA PHE A 63 -37.63 -18.43 -29.80
C PHE A 63 -37.34 -18.21 -31.30
N GLN A 64 -36.13 -18.58 -31.72
CA GLN A 64 -35.91 -19.13 -33.06
C GLN A 64 -34.86 -20.26 -33.06
N ARG A 65 -35.31 -21.40 -33.57
CA ARG A 65 -34.62 -22.68 -33.76
C ARG A 65 -33.66 -22.59 -34.94
N SER A 66 -32.39 -22.99 -34.81
CA SER A 66 -31.63 -23.69 -35.87
C SER A 66 -30.19 -24.10 -35.47
N SER A 67 -29.88 -25.36 -35.77
CA SER A 67 -28.60 -25.93 -36.24
C SER A 67 -27.25 -25.60 -35.55
N ALA A 68 -26.70 -26.65 -34.92
CA ALA A 68 -25.31 -27.12 -34.97
C ALA A 68 -24.17 -26.15 -35.36
N SER A 69 -23.23 -25.92 -34.45
CA SER A 69 -21.79 -26.12 -34.68
C SER A 69 -21.04 -26.10 -33.35
N ALA A 70 -20.05 -26.98 -33.26
CA ALA A 70 -19.13 -27.06 -32.15
C ALA A 70 -18.21 -25.83 -32.14
N GLU A 71 -18.34 -24.98 -31.11
CA GLU A 71 -17.25 -24.13 -30.65
C GLU A 71 -17.26 -24.15 -29.13
N ARG A 72 -16.22 -24.79 -28.59
CA ARG A 72 -15.90 -24.81 -27.17
C ARG A 72 -15.47 -23.40 -26.81
N GLU A 73 -16.43 -22.53 -26.50
CA GLU A 73 -16.18 -21.26 -25.83
C GLU A 73 -15.42 -21.54 -24.54
N LYS A 74 -14.12 -21.28 -24.61
CA LYS A 74 -13.23 -21.25 -23.47
C LYS A 74 -13.73 -20.09 -22.62
N ARG A 75 -14.57 -20.42 -21.65
CA ARG A 75 -15.05 -19.53 -20.59
C ARG A 75 -13.81 -18.90 -19.95
N SER A 76 -13.48 -17.68 -20.36
CA SER A 76 -12.51 -16.84 -19.68
C SER A 76 -13.12 -16.50 -18.32
N GLN A 77 -12.97 -17.42 -17.37
CA GLN A 77 -13.16 -17.14 -15.96
C GLN A 77 -12.00 -16.24 -15.52
N SER A 78 -12.06 -14.98 -15.92
CA SER A 78 -11.37 -13.88 -15.26
C SER A 78 -12.07 -13.67 -13.91
N VAL A 79 -11.83 -14.57 -12.97
CA VAL A 79 -12.15 -14.34 -11.56
C VAL A 79 -10.94 -13.63 -10.97
N SER A 80 -10.80 -12.34 -11.26
CA SER A 80 -10.02 -11.48 -10.38
C SER A 80 -10.86 -11.27 -9.14
N SER A 81 -10.83 -12.22 -8.21
CA SER A 81 -11.39 -12.01 -6.88
C SER A 81 -10.58 -10.87 -6.24
N SER A 82 -11.19 -9.68 -6.19
CA SER A 82 -10.64 -8.53 -5.49
C SER A 82 -10.56 -8.90 -4.01
N LEU A 83 -9.35 -9.09 -3.50
CA LEU A 83 -9.09 -9.26 -2.07
C LEU A 83 -9.64 -8.04 -1.30
N SER A 84 -10.23 -8.27 -0.14
CA SER A 84 -10.56 -7.16 0.77
C SER A 84 -9.27 -6.52 1.32
N ALA A 85 -9.37 -5.31 1.86
CA ALA A 85 -8.22 -4.65 2.47
C ALA A 85 -7.67 -5.45 3.67
N GLU A 86 -8.57 -6.06 4.45
CA GLU A 86 -8.24 -6.88 5.61
C GLU A 86 -7.55 -8.18 5.19
N GLU A 87 -8.07 -8.85 4.15
CA GLU A 87 -7.43 -10.04 3.58
C GLU A 87 -6.05 -9.73 3.02
N PHE A 88 -5.87 -8.56 2.41
CA PHE A 88 -4.56 -8.11 1.93
C PHE A 88 -3.57 -7.90 3.09
N VAL A 89 -4.00 -7.23 4.17
CA VAL A 89 -3.15 -6.98 5.35
C VAL A 89 -2.74 -8.29 6.01
N GLU A 90 -3.68 -9.21 6.23
CA GLU A 90 -3.37 -10.50 6.85
C GLU A 90 -2.42 -11.32 5.97
N ARG A 91 -2.65 -11.35 4.65
CA ARG A 91 -1.72 -12.00 3.72
C ARG A 91 -0.32 -11.42 3.80
N LYS A 92 -0.18 -10.08 3.83
CA LYS A 92 1.14 -9.43 3.99
C LYS A 92 1.83 -9.84 5.29
N ARG A 93 1.08 -10.02 6.38
CA ARG A 93 1.61 -10.46 7.68
C ARG A 93 2.04 -11.93 7.66
N GLU A 94 1.31 -12.78 6.96
CA GLU A 94 1.66 -14.19 6.76
C GLU A 94 2.90 -14.37 5.87
N ASP A 95 3.15 -13.43 4.96
CA ASP A 95 4.35 -13.36 4.11
C ASP A 95 5.63 -12.96 4.89
N VAL A 96 5.59 -12.85 6.22
CA VAL A 96 6.77 -12.61 7.06
C VAL A 96 7.19 -13.91 7.74
N TRP A 97 8.44 -14.31 7.54
CA TRP A 97 9.01 -15.52 8.17
C TRP A 97 10.39 -15.25 8.77
N GLN A 98 10.90 -16.19 9.57
CA GLN A 98 12.27 -16.14 10.09
C GLN A 98 13.16 -17.16 9.39
N ASP A 99 14.42 -16.80 9.18
CA ASP A 99 15.43 -17.74 8.70
C ASP A 99 16.18 -18.46 9.83
N GLN A 100 17.12 -19.32 9.45
CA GLN A 100 17.93 -20.11 10.37
C GLN A 100 18.86 -19.27 11.28
N HIS A 101 19.10 -18.00 10.94
CA HIS A 101 19.88 -17.08 11.76
C HIS A 101 19.00 -16.23 12.68
N GLY A 102 17.68 -16.44 12.66
CA GLY A 102 16.71 -15.67 13.44
C GLY A 102 16.35 -14.32 12.81
N ASN A 103 16.78 -14.05 11.58
CA ASN A 103 16.44 -12.82 10.88
C ASN A 103 15.02 -12.92 10.30
N PHE A 104 14.25 -11.85 10.44
CA PHE A 104 12.94 -11.72 9.82
C PHE A 104 13.09 -11.41 8.33
N ARG A 105 12.17 -11.92 7.53
CA ARG A 105 12.20 -11.83 6.08
C ARG A 105 10.85 -11.56 5.49
N SER A 106 10.83 -10.80 4.41
CA SER A 106 9.68 -10.74 3.52
C SER A 106 10.09 -10.36 2.10
N GLU A 107 9.27 -10.74 1.14
CA GLU A 107 9.50 -10.55 -0.29
C GLU A 107 8.29 -9.88 -0.95
N ALA A 108 8.58 -8.94 -1.85
CA ALA A 108 7.60 -8.23 -2.63
C ALA A 108 7.97 -8.34 -4.11
N TYR A 109 7.04 -8.87 -4.91
CA TYR A 109 7.16 -8.91 -6.36
C TYR A 109 6.69 -7.58 -6.95
N LEU A 110 7.54 -6.93 -7.73
CA LEU A 110 7.24 -5.65 -8.40
C LEU A 110 6.64 -5.88 -9.78
N ASP A 111 7.04 -6.96 -10.45
CA ASP A 111 6.46 -7.43 -11.71
C ASP A 111 6.17 -8.94 -11.66
N GLU A 112 5.50 -9.46 -12.69
CA GLU A 112 5.00 -10.84 -12.66
C GLU A 112 6.10 -11.92 -12.64
N GLN A 113 7.41 -11.66 -12.82
CA GLN A 113 8.39 -12.77 -12.86
C GLN A 113 9.89 -12.43 -12.75
N SER A 114 10.31 -11.18 -12.80
CA SER A 114 11.74 -10.84 -12.96
C SER A 114 12.24 -9.69 -12.08
N GLN A 115 11.34 -9.03 -11.37
CA GLN A 115 11.65 -7.95 -10.45
C GLN A 115 11.02 -8.21 -9.10
N TRP A 116 11.88 -8.37 -8.10
CA TRP A 116 11.44 -8.55 -6.73
C TRP A 116 12.39 -7.84 -5.78
N GLN A 117 11.83 -7.44 -4.65
CA GLN A 117 12.56 -6.88 -3.53
C GLN A 117 12.36 -7.75 -2.31
N ARG A 118 13.43 -7.98 -1.58
CA ARG A 118 13.38 -8.70 -0.31
C ARG A 118 14.02 -7.89 0.78
N ILE A 119 13.35 -7.86 1.91
CA ILE A 119 13.85 -7.29 3.15
C ILE A 119 14.28 -8.44 4.07
N ILE A 120 15.49 -8.33 4.63
CA ILE A 120 15.98 -9.20 5.71
C ILE A 120 16.36 -8.28 6.87
N ALA A 121 15.78 -8.49 8.04
CA ALA A 121 15.97 -7.64 9.20
C ALA A 121 16.38 -8.45 10.43
N ASP A 122 17.22 -7.87 11.28
CA ASP A 122 17.60 -8.48 12.57
C ASP A 122 16.62 -8.14 13.71
N GLY A 123 15.53 -7.47 13.37
CA GLY A 123 14.38 -7.18 14.22
C GLY A 123 13.06 -7.43 13.48
N PRO A 124 11.92 -7.32 14.17
CA PRO A 124 10.62 -7.62 13.60
C PRO A 124 10.31 -6.79 12.35
N ILE A 125 9.75 -7.46 11.33
CA ILE A 125 9.17 -6.85 10.15
C ILE A 125 7.65 -6.91 10.30
N TYR A 126 6.96 -5.81 10.04
CA TYR A 126 5.50 -5.77 10.13
C TYR A 126 4.87 -4.98 8.99
N TYR A 127 3.58 -5.24 8.78
CA TYR A 127 2.70 -4.43 7.96
C TYR A 127 1.69 -3.72 8.88
N PRO A 128 1.50 -2.40 8.76
CA PRO A 128 0.65 -1.66 9.68
C PRO A 128 -0.80 -2.09 9.52
N ASN A 129 -1.48 -2.27 10.63
CA ASN A 129 -2.93 -2.47 10.63
C ASN A 129 -3.68 -1.15 10.39
N GLN A 130 -5.00 -1.23 10.20
CA GLN A 130 -5.83 -0.06 9.91
C GLN A 130 -5.72 1.05 10.96
N TRP A 131 -5.56 0.72 12.23
CA TRP A 131 -5.40 1.72 13.30
C TRP A 131 -4.04 2.43 13.20
N GLN A 132 -2.95 1.69 12.94
CA GLN A 132 -1.60 2.26 12.81
C GLN A 132 -1.47 3.18 11.59
N LEU A 133 -2.27 2.96 10.55
CA LEU A 133 -2.34 3.85 9.39
C LEU A 133 -3.02 5.19 9.72
N LEU A 134 -3.83 5.28 10.78
CA LEU A 134 -4.58 6.48 11.15
C LEU A 134 -3.86 7.37 12.18
N GLU A 135 -3.05 6.78 13.06
CA GLU A 135 -2.43 7.52 14.20
C GLU A 135 -0.94 7.84 14.02
N SER A 136 -0.41 7.75 12.80
CA SER A 136 1.01 7.71 12.44
C SER A 136 1.66 6.36 12.71
N PHE A 137 2.38 5.84 11.71
CA PHE A 137 3.16 4.63 11.84
C PHE A 137 4.58 4.99 12.29
N GLN A 138 5.11 4.18 13.18
CA GLN A 138 6.52 4.23 13.54
C GLN A 138 7.30 3.32 12.60
N GLY A 139 8.58 3.60 12.41
CA GLY A 139 9.48 2.71 11.67
C GLY A 139 9.78 3.12 10.23
N CYS A 140 10.82 2.52 9.69
CA CYS A 140 11.30 2.78 8.34
C CYS A 140 10.64 1.82 7.33
N SER A 141 10.21 2.33 6.18
CA SER A 141 9.55 1.51 5.15
C SER A 141 10.50 0.98 4.09
N ALA A 142 10.51 -0.33 3.87
CA ALA A 142 11.25 -0.99 2.79
C ALA A 142 10.49 -2.22 2.26
N ALA A 143 10.56 -2.45 0.95
CA ALA A 143 9.90 -3.58 0.25
C ALA A 143 8.40 -3.74 0.59
N GLY A 144 7.70 -2.63 0.89
CA GLY A 144 6.28 -2.66 1.27
C GLY A 144 6.01 -3.18 2.69
N TYR A 145 7.02 -3.14 3.57
CA TYR A 145 6.95 -3.45 5.00
C TYR A 145 7.61 -2.36 5.83
N TYR A 146 7.51 -2.49 7.16
CA TYR A 146 8.08 -1.58 8.14
C TYR A 146 8.95 -2.33 9.14
N VAL A 147 9.96 -1.64 9.66
CA VAL A 147 10.83 -2.10 10.75
C VAL A 147 10.98 -1.01 11.81
N ASP A 148 11.16 -1.41 13.05
CA ASP A 148 11.32 -0.50 14.19
C ASP A 148 12.67 0.25 14.16
N SER A 149 12.77 1.32 14.96
CA SER A 149 14.02 2.04 15.16
C SER A 149 15.16 1.12 15.61
N GLN A 150 16.38 1.43 15.19
CA GLN A 150 17.62 0.69 15.46
C GLN A 150 17.70 -0.71 14.84
N THR A 151 16.66 -1.13 14.10
CA THR A 151 16.70 -2.39 13.34
C THR A 151 17.65 -2.27 12.15
N ARG A 152 18.56 -3.23 11.99
CA ARG A 152 19.41 -3.32 10.80
C ARG A 152 18.74 -4.17 9.74
N VAL A 153 18.91 -3.75 8.50
CA VAL A 153 18.21 -4.31 7.35
C VAL A 153 19.18 -4.53 6.21
N ALA A 154 19.09 -5.69 5.57
CA ALA A 154 19.57 -5.91 4.21
C ALA A 154 18.39 -5.83 3.25
N LEU A 155 18.43 -4.90 2.30
CA LEU A 155 17.49 -4.80 1.19
C LEU A 155 18.13 -5.41 -0.05
N ILE A 156 17.55 -6.49 -0.54
CA ILE A 156 17.93 -7.17 -1.77
C ILE A 156 16.99 -6.71 -2.87
N ASP A 157 17.53 -6.13 -3.93
CA ASP A 157 16.79 -5.68 -5.10
C ASP A 157 17.25 -6.50 -6.30
N VAL A 158 16.33 -7.28 -6.87
CA VAL A 158 16.60 -8.10 -8.06
C VAL A 158 15.82 -7.52 -9.23
N HIS A 159 16.54 -7.16 -10.28
CA HIS A 159 15.97 -6.59 -11.49
C HIS A 159 16.68 -7.13 -12.72
N GLY A 160 15.98 -7.94 -13.53
CA GLY A 160 16.48 -8.42 -14.81
C GLY A 160 17.77 -9.23 -14.71
N GLY A 161 17.87 -10.09 -13.68
CA GLY A 161 19.04 -10.93 -13.41
C GLY A 161 20.22 -10.21 -12.73
N GLN A 162 20.08 -8.91 -12.43
CA GLN A 162 21.02 -8.19 -11.57
C GLN A 162 20.50 -8.21 -10.14
N THR A 163 21.36 -8.55 -9.19
CA THR A 163 21.08 -8.49 -7.75
C THR A 163 21.92 -7.39 -7.13
N LYS A 164 21.27 -6.46 -6.42
CA LYS A 164 21.93 -5.46 -5.58
C LYS A 164 21.54 -5.68 -4.13
N VAL A 165 22.49 -5.52 -3.23
CA VAL A 165 22.25 -5.64 -1.79
C VAL A 165 22.70 -4.35 -1.12
N PHE A 166 21.81 -3.77 -0.33
CA PHE A 166 22.05 -2.56 0.43
C PHE A 166 21.85 -2.85 1.92
N TYR A 167 22.71 -2.30 2.76
CA TYR A 167 22.62 -2.46 4.21
C TYR A 167 22.29 -1.12 4.87
N TYR A 168 21.29 -1.14 5.74
CA TYR A 168 20.76 0.03 6.41
C TYR A 168 20.54 -0.22 7.90
N ILE A 169 20.47 0.86 8.68
CA ILE A 169 19.85 0.88 10.00
C ILE A 169 18.67 1.86 9.97
N CYS A 170 17.55 1.46 10.55
CA CYS A 170 16.44 2.38 10.75
C CYS A 170 16.78 3.34 11.90
N SER A 171 16.70 4.65 11.66
CA SER A 171 16.95 5.68 12.66
C SER A 171 15.82 6.69 12.67
N VAL A 172 15.67 7.40 13.79
CA VAL A 172 14.83 8.59 13.85
C VAL A 172 15.73 9.80 13.64
N ASP A 173 15.36 10.70 12.74
CA ASP A 173 15.97 12.00 12.61
C ASP A 173 15.54 12.85 13.83
N GLU A 174 16.50 13.27 14.65
CA GLU A 174 16.20 14.01 15.89
C GLU A 174 15.64 15.42 15.64
N VAL A 175 15.82 15.98 14.45
CA VAL A 175 15.36 17.31 14.06
C VAL A 175 13.92 17.26 13.56
N THR A 176 13.62 16.32 12.66
CA THR A 176 12.29 16.22 12.04
C THR A 176 11.36 15.24 12.77
N GLY A 177 11.92 14.31 13.56
CA GLY A 177 11.18 13.21 14.17
C GLY A 177 10.82 12.09 13.18
N GLU A 178 11.33 12.15 11.94
CA GLU A 178 11.00 11.19 10.89
C GLU A 178 11.88 9.94 10.95
N TYR A 179 11.32 8.79 10.55
CA TYR A 179 12.07 7.54 10.43
C TYR A 179 12.78 7.47 9.07
N VAL A 180 14.10 7.29 9.10
CA VAL A 180 14.96 7.26 7.92
C VAL A 180 15.91 6.06 7.94
N PHE A 181 16.16 5.49 6.77
CA PHE A 181 17.22 4.49 6.61
C PHE A 181 18.58 5.17 6.42
N LEU A 182 19.53 4.87 7.30
CA LEU A 182 20.92 5.29 7.17
C LEU A 182 21.75 4.12 6.66
N SER A 183 22.58 4.35 5.64
CA SER A 183 23.46 3.31 5.12
C SER A 183 24.52 2.93 6.14
N VAL A 184 24.76 1.63 6.30
CA VAL A 184 25.73 1.07 7.24
C VAL A 184 26.53 -0.05 6.60
N ASP A 185 27.65 -0.40 7.24
CA ASP A 185 28.39 -1.60 6.89
C ASP A 185 27.58 -2.87 7.23
N PRO A 186 27.76 -3.95 6.43
CA PRO A 186 27.14 -5.23 6.69
C PRO A 186 27.56 -5.80 8.05
N VAL A 187 26.62 -6.47 8.72
CA VAL A 187 26.86 -7.26 9.95
C VAL A 187 26.82 -8.75 9.65
N ASP A 188 27.52 -9.54 10.45
CA ASP A 188 27.80 -10.95 10.16
C ASP A 188 26.53 -11.79 9.98
N HIS A 189 25.54 -11.65 10.86
CA HIS A 189 24.28 -12.43 10.80
C HIS A 189 23.43 -12.07 9.58
N LEU A 190 23.30 -10.79 9.23
CA LEU A 190 22.59 -10.39 8.02
C LEU A 190 23.35 -10.81 6.75
N SER A 191 24.67 -10.68 6.75
CA SER A 191 25.51 -11.09 5.61
C SER A 191 25.45 -12.59 5.37
N ALA A 192 25.42 -13.39 6.44
CA ALA A 192 25.25 -14.84 6.35
C ALA A 192 23.89 -15.19 5.72
N SER A 193 22.82 -14.51 6.16
CA SER A 193 21.47 -14.67 5.57
C SER A 193 21.38 -14.24 4.11
N VAL A 194 22.12 -13.21 3.69
CA VAL A 194 22.17 -12.80 2.27
C VAL A 194 22.93 -13.83 1.43
N LYS A 195 24.04 -14.37 1.96
CA LYS A 195 24.87 -15.34 1.24
C LYS A 195 24.17 -16.68 1.01
N SER A 196 23.35 -17.12 1.97
CA SER A 196 22.56 -18.36 1.82
C SER A 196 21.53 -18.30 0.69
N GLU A 197 21.29 -17.13 0.09
CA GLU A 197 20.36 -16.98 -1.05
C GLU A 197 20.97 -17.34 -2.40
N GLY A 198 22.30 -17.41 -2.48
CA GLY A 198 23.03 -17.65 -3.72
C GLY A 198 23.51 -19.09 -3.93
N GLU A 199 23.26 -19.98 -2.96
CA GLU A 199 23.62 -21.41 -2.98
C GLU A 199 22.41 -22.29 -3.31
#